data_AF-A0A317I982-F1
#
_entry.id   AF-A0A317I982-F1
#
_cell.length_a   1.000
_cell.length_b   1.000
_cell.length_c   1.000
_cell.angle_alpha   90.00
_cell.angle_beta   90.00
_cell.angle_gamma   90.00
#
_symmetry.space_group_name_H-M   'P 1'
#
loop_
_entity.id
_entity.type
_entity.pdbx_description
1 polymer ?
#
loop_
_entity_poly.entity_id
_entity_poly.type
_entity_poly.pdbx_seq_one_letter_code
_entity_poly.pdbx_strand_id
1 'polypeptide(L)'
;MLKERLNRALISVLELDKCEVQASLAGIDLEPVCITSSNRPRFGDFSSSLPLKLAGSDGAKALAIAQDLALRMRALKESNDLIEELSVVAPGYLNFHLHTTCLAQVLGQIHREKRSYGQSSPGQRALFLENHQLAAAIGFDPGMIGPTSRRDPVEFMRYVYARCMSLLRLAQEEYPNTHEGRIDPPPFDKAEWQKLQKLFATECSIFEPAFVSQGERVVLARTLVLRLDSMSSELEHWENANDSLRLGRYAYEVATGVEEFRQTVRFQTEERALLAAALGVLSAGCQVLSNLGERIGVALP
;
A
#
# COMPACT_ATOMS: atom_id res chain seq x y z
N MET A 1 0.24 -3.75 10.24
CA MET A 1 1.05 -2.66 9.70
C MET A 1 2.52 -3.05 9.64
N LEU A 2 3.04 -3.18 8.43
CA LEU A 2 4.39 -3.64 8.10
C LEU A 2 5.44 -2.59 8.49
N LYS A 3 5.14 -1.29 8.29
CA LYS A 3 6.05 -0.20 8.64
C LYS A 3 6.36 -0.16 10.13
N GLU A 4 5.38 -0.38 10.98
CA GLU A 4 5.47 -0.36 12.44
C GLU A 4 6.19 -1.60 12.96
N ARG A 5 5.97 -2.77 12.33
CA ARG A 5 6.77 -3.97 12.60
C ARG A 5 8.24 -3.72 12.29
N LEU A 6 8.55 -3.12 11.14
CA LEU A 6 9.91 -2.76 10.76
C LEU A 6 10.52 -1.74 11.73
N ASN A 7 9.73 -0.73 12.14
CA ASN A 7 10.16 0.26 13.13
C ASN A 7 10.49 -0.39 14.47
N ARG A 8 9.65 -1.31 14.97
CA ARG A 8 9.92 -2.06 16.19
C ARG A 8 11.17 -2.92 16.07
N ALA A 9 11.37 -3.60 14.95
CA ALA A 9 12.59 -4.36 14.70
C ALA A 9 13.84 -3.45 14.77
N LEU A 10 13.78 -2.28 14.15
CA LEU A 10 14.89 -1.31 14.17
C LEU A 10 15.15 -0.77 15.59
N ILE A 11 14.10 -0.43 16.34
CA ILE A 11 14.21 0.03 17.73
C ILE A 11 14.80 -1.07 18.63
N SER A 12 14.36 -2.32 18.47
CA SER A 12 14.86 -3.43 19.28
C SER A 12 16.37 -3.66 19.12
N VAL A 13 16.93 -3.37 17.94
CA VAL A 13 18.37 -3.42 17.70
C VAL A 13 19.11 -2.32 18.47
N LEU A 14 18.54 -1.12 18.54
CA LEU A 14 19.15 0.02 19.24
C LEU A 14 19.18 -0.18 20.76
N GLU A 15 18.15 -0.82 21.32
CA GLU A 15 18.04 -1.05 22.76
C GLU A 15 19.01 -2.11 23.30
N LEU A 16 19.58 -2.95 22.43
CA LEU A 16 20.57 -3.96 22.80
C LEU A 16 21.93 -3.35 23.18
N ASP A 17 22.20 -2.09 22.83
CA ASP A 17 23.42 -1.36 23.20
C ASP A 17 23.15 -0.30 24.28
N LYS A 18 23.40 -0.66 25.55
CA LYS A 18 23.29 0.26 26.70
C LYS A 18 24.45 1.27 26.84
N CYS A 19 25.47 1.28 25.97
CA CYS A 19 26.71 2.03 26.25
C CYS A 19 27.07 3.19 25.29
N GLU A 20 26.73 3.17 24.00
CA GLU A 20 27.05 4.29 23.06
C GLU A 20 25.83 4.86 22.34
N VAL A 21 24.85 4.00 22.01
CA VAL A 21 23.65 4.40 21.28
C VAL A 21 22.70 5.18 22.19
N GLN A 22 22.50 4.77 23.45
CA GLN A 22 21.63 5.49 24.41
C GLN A 22 22.00 6.97 24.65
N ALA A 23 23.30 7.31 24.67
CA ALA A 23 23.74 8.70 24.79
C ALA A 23 23.43 9.52 23.53
N SER A 24 23.43 8.88 22.37
CA SER A 24 23.08 9.49 21.08
C SER A 24 21.56 9.53 20.83
N LEU A 25 20.80 8.63 21.46
CA LEU A 25 19.33 8.59 21.43
C LEU A 25 18.67 9.63 22.34
N ALA A 26 19.41 10.17 23.32
CA ALA A 26 18.92 11.20 24.21
C ALA A 26 18.56 12.48 23.43
N GLY A 27 17.26 12.65 23.16
CA GLY A 27 16.73 13.79 22.40
C GLY A 27 16.44 13.51 20.91
N ILE A 28 16.63 12.28 20.43
CA ILE A 28 16.15 11.88 19.10
C ILE A 28 14.73 11.37 19.25
N ASP A 29 13.78 12.06 18.62
CA ASP A 29 12.41 11.56 18.47
C ASP A 29 12.44 10.33 17.53
N LEU A 30 12.32 9.15 18.13
CA LEU A 30 12.31 7.86 17.43
C LEU A 30 10.92 7.48 16.92
N GLU A 31 9.87 8.20 17.32
CA GLU A 31 8.52 8.01 16.81
C GLU A 31 8.33 8.75 15.45
N PRO A 32 7.43 8.26 14.59
CA PRO A 32 7.68 7.28 13.52
C PRO A 32 8.28 7.88 12.21
N VAL A 33 9.22 8.82 12.29
CA VAL A 33 9.68 9.61 11.13
C VAL A 33 10.93 9.03 10.42
N CYS A 34 11.52 7.94 10.90
CA CYS A 34 12.77 7.41 10.33
C CYS A 34 12.59 6.39 9.21
N ILE A 35 11.37 5.89 8.95
CA ILE A 35 11.08 4.96 7.86
C ILE A 35 10.13 5.62 6.86
N THR A 36 10.46 5.56 5.59
CA THR A 36 9.64 6.09 4.49
C THR A 36 9.45 5.03 3.42
N SER A 37 8.27 4.97 2.81
CA SER A 37 8.06 4.15 1.62
C SER A 37 8.98 4.65 0.50
N SER A 38 9.63 3.72 -0.20
CA SER A 38 10.48 4.07 -1.33
C SER A 38 9.61 4.29 -2.57
N ASN A 39 9.86 5.38 -3.30
CA ASN A 39 9.26 5.64 -4.61
C ASN A 39 10.09 5.05 -5.77
N ARG A 40 11.18 4.34 -5.47
CA ARG A 40 12.13 3.81 -6.45
C ARG A 40 12.31 2.32 -6.20
N PRO A 41 11.93 1.44 -7.15
CA PRO A 41 12.01 -0.02 -6.97
C PRO A 41 13.39 -0.51 -6.53
N ARG A 42 14.45 0.12 -7.04
CA ARG A 42 15.85 -0.21 -6.71
C ARG A 42 16.23 0.01 -5.24
N PHE A 43 15.43 0.72 -4.46
CA PHE A 43 15.67 0.97 -3.04
C PHE A 43 14.76 0.12 -2.14
N GLY A 44 14.06 -0.86 -2.71
CA GLY A 44 13.13 -1.72 -1.97
C GLY A 44 11.78 -1.06 -1.71
N ASP A 45 11.09 -1.54 -0.69
CA ASP A 45 9.76 -1.10 -0.26
C ASP A 45 9.83 0.07 0.73
N PHE A 46 10.79 -0.01 1.65
CA PHE A 46 11.02 0.99 2.68
C PHE A 46 12.48 1.40 2.71
N SER A 47 12.74 2.63 3.14
CA SER A 47 14.07 3.13 3.43
C SER A 47 14.10 3.78 4.82
N SER A 48 15.24 3.70 5.49
CA SER A 48 15.50 4.43 6.72
C SER A 48 16.73 5.32 6.63
N SER A 49 16.54 6.58 7.05
CA SER A 49 17.59 7.58 7.23
C SER A 49 18.10 7.65 8.68
N LEU A 50 17.71 6.71 9.54
CA LEU A 50 18.13 6.68 10.94
C LEU A 50 19.65 6.80 11.13
N PRO A 51 20.51 6.06 10.38
CA PRO A 51 21.95 6.16 10.58
C PRO A 51 22.50 7.57 10.32
N LEU A 52 21.91 8.29 9.36
CA LEU A 52 22.26 9.67 9.06
C LEU A 52 21.88 10.61 10.21
N LYS A 53 20.70 10.42 10.79
CA LYS A 53 20.26 11.19 11.97
C LYS A 53 21.17 10.94 13.18
N LEU A 54 21.60 9.70 13.39
CA LEU A 54 22.50 9.32 14.49
C LEU A 54 23.93 9.84 14.32
N ALA A 55 24.43 9.89 13.08
CA ALA A 55 25.78 10.34 12.79
C ALA A 55 25.93 11.87 12.66
N GLY A 56 24.84 12.59 12.41
CA GLY A 56 24.87 14.02 12.12
C GLY A 56 25.43 14.31 10.72
N SER A 57 26.43 15.19 10.62
CA SER A 57 27.04 15.59 9.34
C SER A 57 28.14 14.64 8.84
N ASP A 58 28.51 13.61 9.61
CA ASP A 58 29.57 12.68 9.25
C ASP A 58 29.02 11.47 8.47
N GLY A 59 29.20 11.49 7.14
CA GLY A 59 28.77 10.41 6.27
C GLY A 59 29.54 9.09 6.44
N ALA A 60 30.81 9.13 6.88
CA ALA A 60 31.57 7.91 7.13
C ALA A 60 31.05 7.21 8.41
N LYS A 61 30.77 8.01 9.45
CA LYS A 61 30.11 7.54 10.66
C LYS A 61 28.71 7.00 10.37
N ALA A 62 27.91 7.70 9.55
CA ALA A 62 26.57 7.23 9.16
C ALA A 62 26.61 5.88 8.45
N LEU A 63 27.56 5.69 7.55
CA LEU A 63 27.74 4.41 6.85
C LEU A 63 28.13 3.28 7.82
N ALA A 64 29.03 3.55 8.77
CA ALA A 64 29.41 2.58 9.79
C ALA A 64 28.22 2.20 10.69
N ILE A 65 27.42 3.17 11.13
CA ILE A 65 26.18 2.92 11.89
C ILE A 65 25.20 2.07 11.06
N ALA A 66 25.02 2.39 9.78
CA ALA A 66 24.12 1.63 8.91
C ALA A 66 24.58 0.18 8.75
N GLN A 67 25.89 -0.06 8.62
CA GLN A 67 26.47 -1.40 8.52
C GLN A 67 26.26 -2.22 9.81
N ASP A 68 26.50 -1.62 10.97
CA ASP A 68 26.29 -2.26 12.27
C ASP A 68 24.80 -2.61 12.50
N LEU A 69 23.89 -1.64 12.26
CA LEU A 69 22.45 -1.88 12.37
C LEU A 69 22.00 -2.99 11.42
N ALA A 70 22.46 -2.99 10.17
CA ALA A 70 22.11 -4.03 9.21
C ALA A 70 22.61 -5.42 9.62
N LEU A 71 23.82 -5.51 10.20
CA LEU A 71 24.35 -6.77 10.73
C LEU A 71 23.47 -7.32 11.85
N ARG A 72 23.09 -6.47 12.80
CA ARG A 72 22.27 -6.86 13.96
C ARG A 72 20.84 -7.20 13.58
N MET A 73 20.22 -6.43 12.67
CA MET A 73 18.89 -6.76 12.15
C MET A 73 18.88 -8.15 11.53
N ARG A 74 19.89 -8.52 10.73
CA ARG A 74 19.98 -9.87 10.15
C ARG A 74 20.15 -11.00 11.18
N ALA A 75 20.61 -10.68 12.40
CA ALA A 75 20.68 -11.65 13.49
C ALA A 75 19.33 -11.84 14.21
N LEU A 76 18.37 -10.93 14.04
CA LEU A 76 17.05 -11.02 14.66
C LEU A 76 16.10 -11.88 13.81
N LYS A 77 15.49 -12.89 14.44
CA LYS A 77 14.46 -13.72 13.79
C LYS A 77 13.30 -12.87 13.25
N GLU A 78 12.78 -11.92 14.03
CA GLU A 78 11.66 -11.07 13.61
C GLU A 78 11.99 -10.24 12.35
N SER A 79 13.24 -9.81 12.20
CA SER A 79 13.69 -9.12 10.99
C SER A 79 13.76 -10.08 9.81
N ASN A 80 14.29 -11.29 9.99
CA ASN A 80 14.36 -12.30 8.93
C ASN A 80 12.98 -12.84 8.50
N ASP A 81 11.98 -12.82 9.38
CA ASP A 81 10.60 -13.19 9.03
C ASP A 81 9.89 -12.09 8.20
N LEU A 82 10.42 -10.86 8.19
CA LEU A 82 9.82 -9.69 7.55
C LEU A 82 10.58 -9.24 6.28
N ILE A 83 11.91 -9.25 6.35
CA ILE A 83 12.82 -8.62 5.39
C ILE A 83 13.48 -9.71 4.54
N GLU A 84 13.20 -9.68 3.24
CA GLU A 84 13.84 -10.53 2.23
C GLU A 84 15.25 -10.03 1.89
N GLU A 85 15.40 -8.71 1.73
CA GLU A 85 16.68 -8.08 1.43
C GLU A 85 16.87 -6.81 2.26
N LEU A 86 18.05 -6.66 2.86
CA LEU A 86 18.49 -5.45 3.53
C LEU A 86 19.78 -4.98 2.89
N SER A 87 19.76 -3.80 2.25
CA SER A 87 20.94 -3.17 1.65
C SER A 87 21.32 -1.87 2.38
N VAL A 88 22.62 -1.62 2.42
CA VAL A 88 23.21 -0.40 2.99
C VAL A 88 23.78 0.42 1.85
N VAL A 89 23.36 1.69 1.74
CA VAL A 89 23.78 2.57 0.63
C VAL A 89 24.36 3.87 1.19
N ALA A 90 25.48 4.33 0.62
CA ALA A 90 26.07 5.62 0.97
C ALA A 90 25.05 6.77 0.76
N PRO A 91 25.01 7.79 1.63
CA PRO A 91 25.92 8.03 2.76
C PRO A 91 25.55 7.29 4.07
N GLY A 92 24.54 6.43 4.11
CA GLY A 92 24.09 5.76 5.34
C GLY A 92 22.60 5.42 5.36
N TYR A 93 22.01 5.11 4.21
CA TYR A 93 20.63 4.65 4.12
C TYR A 93 20.53 3.14 4.32
N LEU A 94 19.50 2.70 5.03
CA LEU A 94 19.04 1.31 5.06
C LEU A 94 17.87 1.17 4.10
N ASN A 95 17.93 0.21 3.19
CA ASN A 95 16.87 -0.09 2.23
C ASN A 95 16.36 -1.51 2.49
N PHE A 96 15.04 -1.65 2.56
CA PHE A 96 14.37 -2.88 2.96
C PHE A 96 13.48 -3.38 1.82
N HIS A 97 13.74 -4.60 1.36
CA HIS A 97 12.81 -5.38 0.56
C HIS A 97 12.12 -6.39 1.48
N LEU A 98 10.80 -6.30 1.58
CA LEU A 98 9.99 -7.19 2.39
C LEU A 98 9.70 -8.49 1.66
N HIS A 99 9.53 -9.58 2.41
CA HIS A 99 9.02 -10.81 1.82
C HIS A 99 7.66 -10.60 1.17
N THR A 100 7.48 -11.14 -0.03
CA THR A 100 6.19 -11.13 -0.74
C THR A 100 5.07 -11.79 0.08
N THR A 101 5.41 -12.76 0.94
CA THR A 101 4.48 -13.37 1.89
C THR A 101 3.89 -12.36 2.88
N CYS A 102 4.66 -11.36 3.32
CA CYS A 102 4.15 -10.29 4.17
C CYS A 102 3.14 -9.41 3.44
N LEU A 103 3.39 -9.10 2.16
CA LEU A 103 2.45 -8.36 1.31
C LEU A 103 1.16 -9.16 1.05
N ALA A 104 1.30 -10.45 0.77
CA ALA A 104 0.16 -11.35 0.61
C ALA A 104 -0.68 -11.49 1.89
N GLN A 105 -0.05 -11.46 3.06
CA GLN A 105 -0.76 -11.45 4.36
C GLN A 105 -1.61 -10.19 4.54
N VAL A 106 -1.13 -9.01 4.12
CA VAL A 106 -1.92 -7.76 4.16
C VAL A 106 -3.17 -7.90 3.30
N LEU A 107 -3.02 -8.39 2.06
CA LEU A 107 -4.16 -8.65 1.18
C LEU A 107 -5.16 -9.62 1.81
N GLY A 108 -4.66 -10.73 2.39
CA GLY A 108 -5.50 -11.70 3.10
C GLY A 108 -6.25 -11.10 4.28
N GLN A 109 -5.60 -10.21 5.03
CA GLN A 109 -6.21 -9.48 6.14
C GLN A 109 -7.34 -8.56 5.64
N ILE A 110 -7.10 -7.78 4.58
CA ILE A 110 -8.12 -6.90 3.98
C ILE A 110 -9.36 -7.69 3.56
N HIS A 111 -9.16 -8.82 2.87
CA HIS A 111 -10.28 -9.67 2.41
C HIS A 111 -11.05 -10.33 3.56
N ARG A 112 -10.37 -10.63 4.68
CA ARG A 112 -10.96 -11.21 5.87
C ARG A 112 -11.77 -10.18 6.67
N GLU A 113 -11.19 -9.00 6.88
CA GLU A 113 -11.78 -7.95 7.71
C GLU A 113 -12.84 -7.13 6.95
N LYS A 114 -12.77 -7.07 5.61
CA LYS A 114 -13.76 -6.40 4.75
C LYS A 114 -14.00 -4.95 5.19
N ARG A 115 -15.25 -4.61 5.53
CA ARG A 115 -15.64 -3.29 6.02
C ARG A 115 -14.97 -2.92 7.34
N SER A 116 -14.56 -3.91 8.13
CA SER A 116 -13.87 -3.73 9.42
C SER A 116 -12.37 -3.46 9.28
N TYR A 117 -11.80 -3.60 8.08
CA TYR A 117 -10.39 -3.29 7.87
C TYR A 117 -10.11 -1.81 8.15
N GLY A 118 -9.11 -1.55 9.00
CA GLY A 118 -8.76 -0.20 9.45
C GLY A 118 -9.70 0.37 10.52
N GLN A 119 -10.62 -0.39 11.11
CA GLN A 119 -11.48 0.13 12.19
C GLN A 119 -10.79 0.00 13.56
N SER A 120 -10.48 1.13 14.19
CA SER A 120 -10.17 1.25 15.63
C SER A 120 -11.43 1.54 16.46
N SER A 121 -12.39 2.28 15.89
CA SER A 121 -13.66 2.64 16.55
C SER A 121 -14.89 2.59 15.60
N PRO A 122 -16.04 2.02 16.01
CA PRO A 122 -17.28 2.07 15.23
C PRO A 122 -17.90 3.48 15.23
N GLY A 123 -18.32 3.98 14.06
CA GLY A 123 -19.26 5.11 13.96
C GLY A 123 -18.68 6.50 13.73
N GLN A 124 -17.36 6.70 13.80
CA GLN A 124 -16.75 7.99 13.49
C GLN A 124 -16.64 8.23 11.98
N ARG A 125 -17.14 9.37 11.52
CA ARG A 125 -16.98 9.86 10.14
C ARG A 125 -16.19 11.15 10.17
N ALA A 126 -15.25 11.31 9.24
CA ALA A 126 -14.63 12.59 8.99
C ALA A 126 -15.70 13.60 8.58
N LEU A 127 -15.49 14.85 8.98
CA LEU A 127 -16.31 15.96 8.49
C LEU A 127 -16.31 15.91 6.97
N PHE A 128 -17.46 16.14 6.35
CA PHE A 128 -17.59 16.19 4.89
C PHE A 128 -16.53 17.16 4.33
N LEU A 129 -15.56 16.62 3.60
CA LEU A 129 -14.57 17.45 2.93
C LEU A 129 -15.25 18.08 1.73
N GLU A 130 -15.29 19.40 1.68
CA GLU A 130 -15.70 20.05 0.45
C GLU A 130 -14.67 19.75 -0.64
N ASN A 131 -15.16 19.33 -1.80
CA ASN A 131 -14.31 18.86 -2.89
C ASN A 131 -13.22 19.87 -3.30
N HIS A 132 -13.52 21.17 -3.20
CA HIS A 132 -12.56 22.23 -3.50
C HIS A 132 -11.35 22.25 -2.54
N GLN A 133 -11.55 21.88 -1.27
CA GLN A 133 -10.48 21.81 -0.26
C GLN A 133 -9.55 20.64 -0.56
N LEU A 134 -10.14 19.48 -0.91
CA LEU A 134 -9.38 18.30 -1.30
C LEU A 134 -8.59 18.56 -2.59
N ALA A 135 -9.21 19.19 -3.59
CA ALA A 135 -8.55 19.59 -4.83
C ALA A 135 -7.33 20.48 -4.54
N ALA A 136 -7.49 21.54 -3.74
CA ALA A 136 -6.37 22.41 -3.37
C ALA A 136 -5.24 21.64 -2.65
N ALA A 137 -5.60 20.71 -1.76
CA ALA A 137 -4.64 19.96 -0.95
C ALA A 137 -3.79 18.98 -1.75
N ILE A 138 -4.32 18.41 -2.84
CA ILE A 138 -3.56 17.56 -3.75
C ILE A 138 -2.77 18.39 -4.80
N GLY A 139 -2.76 19.71 -4.68
CA GLY A 139 -2.07 20.60 -5.61
C GLY A 139 -2.78 20.73 -6.96
N PHE A 140 -4.11 20.63 -6.99
CA PHE A 140 -4.88 20.84 -8.20
C PHE A 140 -4.86 22.31 -8.64
N ASP A 141 -4.49 22.56 -9.91
CA ASP A 141 -4.58 23.88 -10.54
C ASP A 141 -5.86 23.98 -11.40
N PRO A 142 -6.83 24.83 -11.03
CA PRO A 142 -8.05 25.05 -11.81
C PRO A 142 -7.82 25.59 -13.22
N GLY A 143 -6.63 26.12 -13.56
CA GLY A 143 -6.28 26.66 -14.88
C GLY A 143 -5.88 25.62 -15.93
N MET A 144 -5.54 24.39 -15.53
CA MET A 144 -5.13 23.31 -16.45
C MET A 144 -6.32 22.46 -16.96
N ILE A 145 -7.34 23.12 -17.53
CA ILE A 145 -8.61 22.48 -17.92
C ILE A 145 -8.48 21.80 -19.30
N GLY A 146 -8.20 20.48 -19.34
CA GLY A 146 -8.29 19.61 -20.53
C GLY A 146 -9.37 18.51 -20.41
N PRO A 147 -10.01 18.00 -21.49
CA PRO A 147 -11.36 17.37 -21.53
C PRO A 147 -11.69 16.17 -20.63
N THR A 148 -10.74 15.56 -19.93
CA THR A 148 -10.95 14.27 -19.26
C THR A 148 -11.17 14.40 -17.75
N SER A 149 -11.98 13.50 -17.19
CA SER A 149 -12.47 13.38 -15.80
C SER A 149 -11.43 13.31 -14.68
N ARG A 150 -10.16 13.64 -14.93
CA ARG A 150 -9.10 13.81 -13.91
C ARG A 150 -9.17 15.17 -13.18
N ARG A 151 -10.32 15.84 -13.25
CA ARG A 151 -10.55 17.25 -12.89
C ARG A 151 -11.07 17.44 -11.47
N ASP A 152 -11.56 16.38 -10.85
CA ASP A 152 -12.25 16.39 -9.57
C ASP A 152 -11.81 15.14 -8.80
N PRO A 153 -11.16 15.28 -7.62
CA PRO A 153 -10.67 14.14 -6.84
C PRO A 153 -11.77 13.15 -6.48
N VAL A 154 -12.97 13.64 -6.16
CA VAL A 154 -14.12 12.80 -5.78
C VAL A 154 -14.65 12.04 -6.99
N GLU A 155 -14.82 12.72 -8.12
CA GLU A 155 -15.26 12.06 -9.36
C GLU A 155 -14.21 11.07 -9.87
N PHE A 156 -12.92 11.37 -9.71
CA PHE A 156 -11.85 10.43 -10.01
C PHE A 156 -11.95 9.17 -9.15
N MET A 157 -12.11 9.29 -7.83
CA MET A 157 -12.29 8.14 -6.94
C MET A 157 -13.50 7.29 -7.34
N ARG A 158 -14.64 7.93 -7.65
CA ARG A 158 -15.86 7.24 -8.14
C ARG A 158 -15.62 6.52 -9.46
N TYR A 159 -14.97 7.19 -10.41
CA TYR A 159 -14.64 6.62 -11.71
C TYR A 159 -13.73 5.39 -11.58
N VAL A 160 -12.66 5.49 -10.79
CA VAL A 160 -11.73 4.39 -10.54
C VAL A 160 -12.46 3.20 -9.92
N TYR A 161 -13.26 3.45 -8.88
CA TYR A 161 -14.03 2.41 -8.21
C TYR A 161 -14.99 1.71 -9.18
N ALA A 162 -15.81 2.47 -9.91
CA ALA A 162 -16.75 1.93 -10.89
C ALA A 162 -16.06 1.10 -11.98
N ARG A 163 -14.90 1.56 -12.48
CA ARG A 163 -14.13 0.87 -13.53
C ARG A 163 -13.54 -0.44 -13.01
N CYS A 164 -13.05 -0.48 -11.78
CA CYS A 164 -12.56 -1.71 -11.17
C CYS A 164 -13.69 -2.70 -10.88
N MET A 165 -14.83 -2.22 -10.35
CA MET A 165 -16.01 -3.07 -10.14
C MET A 165 -16.55 -3.63 -11.45
N SER A 166 -16.49 -2.86 -12.54
CA SER A 166 -16.82 -3.36 -13.87
C SER A 166 -15.88 -4.51 -14.28
N LEU A 167 -14.57 -4.35 -14.11
CA LEU A 167 -13.59 -5.40 -14.42
C LEU A 167 -13.81 -6.67 -13.57
N LEU A 168 -14.12 -6.52 -12.28
CA LEU A 168 -14.44 -7.63 -11.38
C LEU A 168 -15.75 -8.33 -11.75
N ARG A 169 -16.73 -7.61 -12.33
CA ARG A 169 -17.94 -8.23 -12.90
C ARG A 169 -17.63 -9.01 -14.18
N LEU A 170 -16.85 -8.43 -15.09
CA LEU A 170 -16.39 -9.12 -16.30
C LEU A 170 -15.66 -10.44 -15.97
N ALA A 171 -14.99 -10.50 -14.80
CA ALA A 171 -14.32 -11.71 -14.33
C ALA A 171 -15.25 -12.89 -14.02
N GLN A 172 -16.54 -12.62 -13.76
CA GLN A 172 -17.50 -13.62 -13.27
C GLN A 172 -18.81 -13.69 -14.09
N GLU A 173 -19.02 -12.74 -15.00
CA GLU A 173 -20.23 -12.60 -15.83
C GLU A 173 -19.85 -12.59 -17.31
N GLU A 174 -20.71 -13.17 -18.13
CA GLU A 174 -20.61 -13.06 -19.58
C GLU A 174 -20.69 -11.60 -20.03
N TYR A 175 -19.93 -11.23 -21.06
CA TYR A 175 -19.89 -9.84 -21.51
C TYR A 175 -19.99 -9.70 -23.03
N PRO A 176 -20.70 -8.68 -23.53
CA PRO A 176 -20.81 -8.42 -24.95
C PRO A 176 -19.49 -7.84 -25.49
N ASN A 177 -18.82 -8.59 -26.36
CA ASN A 177 -17.71 -8.10 -27.16
C ASN A 177 -18.28 -7.35 -28.37
N THR A 178 -18.43 -6.04 -28.22
CA THR A 178 -19.05 -5.18 -29.23
C THR A 178 -18.26 -5.11 -30.55
N HIS A 179 -16.95 -5.39 -30.51
CA HIS A 179 -16.11 -5.41 -31.70
C HIS A 179 -16.33 -6.68 -32.54
N GLU A 180 -16.50 -7.82 -31.88
CA GLU A 180 -16.66 -9.12 -32.54
C GLU A 180 -18.12 -9.59 -32.64
N GLY A 181 -19.06 -8.84 -32.04
CA GLY A 181 -20.49 -9.15 -32.06
C GLY A 181 -20.86 -10.45 -31.32
N ARG A 182 -19.99 -10.93 -30.42
CA ARG A 182 -20.20 -12.15 -29.64
C ARG A 182 -20.29 -11.86 -28.15
N ILE A 183 -20.76 -12.86 -27.40
CA ILE A 183 -20.73 -12.85 -25.94
C ILE A 183 -19.53 -13.68 -25.51
N ASP A 184 -18.61 -13.05 -24.77
CA ASP A 184 -17.43 -13.71 -24.24
C ASP A 184 -17.75 -14.34 -22.89
N PRO A 185 -17.38 -15.62 -22.67
CA PRO A 185 -17.58 -16.26 -21.39
C PRO A 185 -16.67 -15.61 -20.33
N PRO A 186 -17.07 -15.62 -19.05
CA PRO A 186 -16.22 -15.11 -18.00
C PRO A 186 -14.97 -16.00 -17.83
N PRO A 187 -13.84 -15.42 -17.42
CA PRO A 187 -12.65 -16.21 -17.10
C PRO A 187 -12.91 -17.14 -15.91
N PHE A 188 -13.70 -16.73 -14.92
CA PHE A 188 -14.07 -17.57 -13.78
C PHE A 188 -15.58 -17.70 -13.74
N ASP A 189 -16.12 -18.91 -13.64
CA ASP A 189 -17.55 -19.02 -13.39
C ASP A 189 -17.92 -18.51 -11.98
N LYS A 190 -19.22 -18.37 -11.71
CA LYS A 190 -19.71 -17.84 -10.44
C LYS A 190 -19.27 -18.68 -9.23
N ALA A 191 -19.18 -20.01 -9.38
CA ALA A 191 -18.78 -20.90 -8.28
C ALA A 191 -17.26 -20.83 -8.04
N GLU A 192 -16.46 -20.78 -9.11
CA GLU A 192 -15.03 -20.52 -9.07
C GLU A 192 -14.72 -19.18 -8.42
N TRP A 193 -15.43 -18.11 -8.81
CA TRP A 193 -15.23 -16.79 -8.23
C TRP A 193 -15.53 -16.76 -6.73
N GLN A 194 -16.62 -17.39 -6.29
CA GLN A 194 -16.93 -17.53 -4.86
C GLN A 194 -15.84 -18.31 -4.11
N LYS A 195 -15.25 -19.33 -4.75
CA LYS A 195 -14.12 -20.07 -4.18
C LYS A 195 -12.88 -19.17 -4.08
N LEU A 196 -12.56 -18.40 -5.11
CA LEU A 196 -11.45 -17.44 -5.11
C LEU A 196 -11.62 -16.40 -4.01
N GLN A 197 -12.81 -15.83 -3.82
CA GLN A 197 -13.09 -14.87 -2.75
C GLN A 197 -12.84 -15.45 -1.35
N LYS A 198 -13.15 -16.74 -1.14
CA LYS A 198 -12.82 -17.43 0.12
C LYS A 198 -11.32 -17.59 0.27
N LEU A 199 -10.65 -18.05 -0.79
CA LEU A 199 -9.20 -18.24 -0.80
C LEU A 199 -8.43 -16.94 -0.58
N PHE A 200 -8.90 -15.81 -1.13
CA PHE A 200 -8.31 -14.50 -0.88
C PHE A 200 -8.23 -14.15 0.61
N ALA A 201 -9.16 -14.62 1.45
CA ALA A 201 -9.16 -14.35 2.88
C ALA A 201 -8.39 -15.39 3.72
N THR A 202 -8.16 -16.60 3.19
CA THR A 202 -7.63 -17.75 3.94
C THR A 202 -6.26 -18.22 3.48
N GLU A 203 -5.92 -18.09 2.19
CA GLU A 203 -4.71 -18.65 1.58
C GLU A 203 -3.85 -17.55 0.97
N CYS A 204 -2.78 -17.14 1.67
CA CYS A 204 -1.92 -16.04 1.20
C CYS A 204 -1.17 -16.38 -0.10
N SER A 205 -0.87 -17.65 -0.35
CA SER A 205 -0.16 -18.10 -1.56
C SER A 205 -0.91 -17.81 -2.86
N ILE A 206 -2.23 -17.58 -2.80
CA ILE A 206 -3.02 -17.21 -3.99
C ILE A 206 -2.55 -15.90 -4.63
N PHE A 207 -1.88 -15.03 -3.87
CA PHE A 207 -1.37 -13.75 -4.37
C PHE A 207 0.05 -13.84 -4.92
N GLU A 208 0.77 -14.95 -4.70
CA GLU A 208 2.15 -15.14 -5.14
C GLU A 208 2.36 -14.81 -6.63
N PRO A 209 1.48 -15.22 -7.58
CA PRO A 209 1.65 -14.86 -8.99
C PRO A 209 1.71 -13.35 -9.24
N ALA A 210 1.05 -12.52 -8.41
CA ALA A 210 1.08 -11.07 -8.57
C ALA A 210 2.42 -10.43 -8.15
N PHE A 211 3.33 -11.18 -7.52
CA PHE A 211 4.61 -10.68 -7.01
C PHE A 211 5.85 -11.36 -7.62
N VAL A 212 5.71 -12.48 -8.33
CA VAL A 212 6.85 -13.25 -8.87
C VAL A 212 7.39 -12.70 -10.19
N SER A 213 6.57 -12.04 -11.01
CA SER A 213 7.01 -11.53 -12.32
C SER A 213 8.00 -10.36 -12.20
N GLN A 214 8.90 -10.18 -13.17
CA GLN A 214 9.64 -8.92 -13.29
C GLN A 214 8.82 -7.88 -14.07
N GLY A 215 8.98 -6.60 -13.72
CA GLY A 215 8.40 -5.48 -14.45
C GLY A 215 7.55 -4.54 -13.62
N GLU A 216 6.93 -3.59 -14.30
CA GLU A 216 6.17 -2.49 -13.70
C GLU A 216 4.98 -2.97 -12.85
N ARG A 217 4.32 -4.05 -13.27
CA ARG A 217 3.18 -4.62 -12.54
C ARG A 217 3.52 -4.99 -11.09
N VAL A 218 4.67 -5.64 -10.86
CA VAL A 218 5.04 -6.06 -9.50
C VAL A 218 5.39 -4.85 -8.65
N VAL A 219 6.09 -3.87 -9.22
CA VAL A 219 6.34 -2.60 -8.54
C VAL A 219 5.04 -1.93 -8.11
N LEU A 220 4.05 -1.84 -9.00
CA LEU A 220 2.75 -1.25 -8.70
C LEU A 220 1.95 -2.10 -7.69
N ALA A 221 2.00 -3.43 -7.77
CA ALA A 221 1.35 -4.32 -6.81
C ALA A 221 1.91 -4.09 -5.40
N ARG A 222 3.24 -4.10 -5.25
CA ARG A 222 3.91 -3.86 -3.96
C ARG A 222 3.57 -2.48 -3.43
N THR A 223 3.72 -1.45 -4.27
CA THR A 223 3.43 -0.05 -3.89
C THR A 223 1.99 0.12 -3.43
N LEU A 224 1.03 -0.46 -4.15
CA LEU A 224 -0.38 -0.45 -3.77
C LEU A 224 -0.57 -1.14 -2.42
N VAL A 225 -0.09 -2.37 -2.24
CA VAL A 225 -0.26 -3.13 -0.99
C VAL A 225 0.33 -2.40 0.21
N LEU A 226 1.52 -1.81 0.09
CA LEU A 226 2.12 -1.00 1.15
C LEU A 226 1.25 0.21 1.50
N ARG A 227 0.65 0.85 0.48
CA ARG A 227 -0.29 1.95 0.70
C ARG A 227 -1.57 1.46 1.38
N LEU A 228 -2.12 0.32 1.00
CA LEU A 228 -3.30 -0.28 1.63
C LEU A 228 -3.03 -0.72 3.07
N ASP A 229 -1.82 -1.22 3.35
CA ASP A 229 -1.37 -1.52 4.71
C ASP A 229 -1.54 -0.26 5.56
N SER A 230 -1.00 0.90 5.14
CA SER A 230 -1.03 2.20 5.86
C SER A 230 -2.41 2.77 6.28
N MET A 231 -3.53 2.12 5.94
CA MET A 231 -4.87 2.64 6.26
C MET A 231 -5.09 2.83 7.77
N SER A 232 -4.69 1.88 8.61
CA SER A 232 -4.92 1.98 10.06
C SER A 232 -4.17 3.15 10.69
N SER A 233 -2.92 3.38 10.29
CA SER A 233 -2.12 4.50 10.80
C SER A 233 -2.66 5.86 10.32
N GLU A 234 -3.19 5.94 9.10
CA GLU A 234 -3.82 7.17 8.60
C GLU A 234 -5.14 7.48 9.31
N LEU A 235 -5.91 6.44 9.66
CA LEU A 235 -7.12 6.61 10.46
C LEU A 235 -6.81 7.00 11.91
N GLU A 236 -5.82 6.38 12.55
CA GLU A 236 -5.37 6.76 13.89
C GLU A 236 -4.89 8.22 13.92
N HIS A 237 -4.12 8.65 12.91
CA HIS A 237 -3.70 10.05 12.80
C HIS A 237 -4.91 10.98 12.65
N TRP A 238 -5.88 10.61 11.82
CA TRP A 238 -7.11 11.38 11.67
C TRP A 238 -7.92 11.44 12.97
N GLU A 239 -8.09 10.34 13.69
CA GLU A 239 -8.81 10.28 14.97
C GLU A 239 -8.13 11.20 16.03
N ASN A 240 -6.79 11.24 16.04
CA ASN A 240 -6.01 12.01 17.01
C ASN A 240 -5.87 13.50 16.64
N ALA A 241 -5.63 13.81 15.38
CA ALA A 241 -5.32 15.17 14.91
C ALA A 241 -6.51 15.89 14.26
N ASN A 242 -7.62 15.18 14.01
CA ASN A 242 -8.77 15.65 13.26
C ASN A 242 -8.42 16.17 11.84
N ASP A 243 -7.33 15.67 11.24
CA ASP A 243 -6.87 16.08 9.90
C ASP A 243 -7.62 15.30 8.80
N SER A 244 -8.87 15.71 8.57
CA SER A 244 -9.71 15.11 7.54
C SER A 244 -9.10 15.30 6.14
N LEU A 245 -8.38 16.39 5.91
CA LEU A 245 -7.79 16.71 4.60
C LEU A 245 -6.69 15.72 4.21
N ARG A 246 -5.83 15.34 5.16
CA ARG A 246 -4.85 14.28 4.97
C ARG A 246 -5.50 12.94 4.66
N LEU A 247 -6.57 12.57 5.37
CA LEU A 247 -7.30 11.33 5.09
C LEU A 247 -7.90 11.33 3.66
N GLY A 248 -8.44 12.48 3.21
CA GLY A 248 -8.92 12.66 1.85
C GLY A 248 -7.80 12.52 0.79
N ARG A 249 -6.62 13.11 1.03
CA ARG A 249 -5.44 12.96 0.17
C ARG A 249 -5.01 11.50 0.07
N TYR A 250 -4.94 10.81 1.21
CA TYR A 250 -4.63 9.39 1.26
C TYR A 250 -5.63 8.54 0.45
N ALA A 251 -6.94 8.81 0.56
CA ALA A 251 -7.95 8.13 -0.25
C ALA A 251 -7.75 8.35 -1.77
N TYR A 252 -7.38 9.56 -2.17
CA TYR A 252 -7.05 9.87 -3.56
C TYR A 252 -5.79 9.13 -4.04
N GLU A 253 -4.75 9.02 -3.20
CA GLU A 253 -3.54 8.26 -3.50
C GLU A 253 -3.79 6.75 -3.59
N VAL A 254 -4.73 6.22 -2.79
CA VAL A 254 -5.22 4.84 -2.92
C VAL A 254 -5.91 4.65 -4.27
N ALA A 255 -6.85 5.54 -4.65
CA ALA A 255 -7.50 5.46 -5.94
C ALA A 255 -6.52 5.55 -7.12
N THR A 256 -5.52 6.42 -7.01
CA THR A 256 -4.45 6.54 -8.02
C THR A 256 -3.69 5.22 -8.17
N GLY A 257 -3.23 4.64 -7.06
CA GLY A 257 -2.51 3.36 -7.10
C GLY A 257 -3.37 2.19 -7.61
N VAL A 258 -4.67 2.18 -7.29
CA VAL A 258 -5.62 1.20 -7.83
C VAL A 258 -5.74 1.34 -9.35
N GLU A 259 -5.89 2.55 -9.88
CA GLU A 259 -6.02 2.78 -11.32
C GLU A 259 -4.72 2.46 -12.08
N GLU A 260 -3.56 2.84 -11.54
CA GLU A 260 -2.25 2.49 -12.11
C GLU A 260 -2.08 0.96 -12.16
N PHE A 261 -2.35 0.26 -11.06
CA PHE A 261 -2.26 -1.20 -11.05
C PHE A 261 -3.28 -1.85 -12.00
N ARG A 262 -4.53 -1.36 -12.03
CA ARG A 262 -5.58 -1.85 -12.94
C ARG A 262 -5.18 -1.74 -14.41
N GLN A 263 -4.45 -0.69 -14.79
CA GLN A 263 -3.94 -0.53 -16.15
C GLN A 263 -2.92 -1.59 -16.55
N THR A 264 -2.32 -2.31 -15.59
CA THR A 264 -1.41 -3.43 -15.87
C THR A 264 -2.12 -4.75 -16.12
N VAL A 265 -3.38 -4.90 -15.68
CA VAL A 265 -4.12 -6.16 -15.82
C VAL A 265 -4.55 -6.37 -17.28
N ARG A 266 -3.99 -7.40 -17.91
CA ARG A 266 -4.26 -7.83 -19.28
C ARG A 266 -5.28 -8.96 -19.27
N PHE A 267 -6.52 -8.59 -18.99
CA PHE A 267 -7.64 -9.49 -18.70
C PHE A 267 -7.80 -10.69 -19.66
N GLN A 268 -7.58 -10.50 -20.96
CA GLN A 268 -7.78 -11.54 -21.98
C GLN A 268 -6.55 -12.43 -22.24
N THR A 269 -5.34 -12.01 -21.86
CA THR A 269 -4.10 -12.69 -22.26
C THR A 269 -3.29 -13.22 -21.07
N GLU A 270 -3.77 -13.00 -19.85
CA GLU A 270 -3.10 -13.48 -18.64
C GLU A 270 -3.35 -14.96 -18.38
N GLU A 271 -2.35 -15.62 -17.81
CA GLU A 271 -2.54 -16.93 -17.20
C GLU A 271 -3.57 -16.84 -16.07
N ARG A 272 -4.44 -17.87 -15.93
CA ARG A 272 -5.54 -17.87 -14.95
C ARG A 272 -5.09 -17.58 -13.52
N ALA A 273 -3.96 -18.15 -13.08
CA ALA A 273 -3.44 -17.92 -11.73
C ALA A 273 -3.00 -16.47 -11.51
N LEU A 274 -2.32 -15.89 -12.50
CA LEU A 274 -1.89 -14.50 -12.50
C LEU A 274 -3.07 -13.53 -12.52
N LEU A 275 -4.09 -13.83 -13.33
CA LEU A 275 -5.32 -13.04 -13.39
C LEU A 275 -6.08 -13.08 -12.06
N ALA A 276 -6.24 -14.27 -11.46
CA ALA A 276 -6.87 -14.42 -10.16
C ALA A 276 -6.15 -13.60 -9.07
N ALA A 277 -4.81 -13.67 -9.03
CA ALA A 277 -4.00 -12.90 -8.10
C ALA A 277 -4.16 -11.38 -8.32
N ALA A 278 -4.14 -10.90 -9.58
CA ALA A 278 -4.34 -9.49 -9.93
C ALA A 278 -5.72 -8.99 -9.48
N LEU A 279 -6.77 -9.75 -9.77
CA LEU A 279 -8.14 -9.41 -9.39
C LEU A 279 -8.30 -9.40 -7.87
N GLY A 280 -7.61 -10.28 -7.15
CA GLY A 280 -7.55 -10.28 -5.70
C GLY A 280 -6.87 -9.02 -5.13
N VAL A 281 -5.77 -8.55 -5.73
CA VAL A 281 -5.12 -7.28 -5.38
C VAL A 281 -6.05 -6.09 -5.65
N LEU A 282 -6.66 -6.04 -6.84
CA LEU A 282 -7.61 -4.98 -7.20
C LEU A 282 -8.82 -4.95 -6.27
N SER A 283 -9.40 -6.11 -5.95
CA SER A 283 -10.53 -6.22 -5.06
C SER A 283 -10.19 -5.74 -3.65
N ALA A 284 -8.97 -5.99 -3.14
CA ALA A 284 -8.51 -5.44 -1.87
C ALA A 284 -8.41 -3.90 -1.93
N GLY A 285 -7.86 -3.37 -3.02
CA GLY A 285 -7.78 -1.92 -3.24
C GLY A 285 -9.15 -1.26 -3.30
N CYS A 286 -10.12 -1.85 -4.00
CA CYS A 286 -11.51 -1.38 -4.03
C CYS A 286 -12.17 -1.43 -2.65
N GLN A 287 -11.96 -2.51 -1.88
CA GLN A 287 -12.50 -2.63 -0.52
C GLN A 287 -11.99 -1.50 0.38
N VAL A 288 -10.68 -1.24 0.38
CA VAL A 288 -10.06 -0.15 1.16
C VAL A 288 -10.57 1.21 0.68
N LEU A 289 -10.64 1.44 -0.64
CA LEU A 289 -11.15 2.70 -1.19
C LEU A 289 -12.62 2.94 -0.80
N SER A 290 -13.45 1.89 -0.80
CA SER A 290 -14.84 1.95 -0.32
C SER A 290 -14.90 2.28 1.17
N ASN A 291 -14.09 1.63 2.00
CA ASN A 291 -14.04 1.92 3.43
C ASN A 291 -13.63 3.38 3.67
N LEU A 292 -12.63 3.89 2.95
CA LEU A 292 -12.19 5.28 3.04
C LEU A 292 -13.29 6.25 2.58
N GLY A 293 -13.98 5.96 1.47
CA GLY A 293 -15.12 6.73 0.99
C GLY A 293 -16.19 6.93 2.06
N GLU A 294 -16.55 5.87 2.78
CA GLU A 294 -17.50 5.96 3.91
C GLU A 294 -17.01 6.89 5.03
N ARG A 295 -15.70 6.93 5.28
CA ARG A 295 -15.07 7.77 6.32
C ARG A 295 -15.00 9.23 5.90
N ILE A 296 -14.66 9.53 4.65
CA ILE A 296 -14.54 10.90 4.14
C ILE A 296 -15.86 11.48 3.59
N GLY A 297 -16.97 10.74 3.72
CA GLY A 297 -18.28 11.18 3.24
C GLY A 297 -18.45 11.13 1.73
N VAL A 298 -17.62 10.35 1.02
CA VAL A 298 -17.68 10.16 -0.43
C VAL A 298 -18.34 8.83 -0.74
N ALA A 299 -19.57 8.89 -1.27
CA ALA A 299 -20.24 7.70 -1.79
C ALA A 299 -19.58 7.23 -3.10
N LEU A 300 -19.18 5.96 -3.12
CA LEU A 300 -18.64 5.27 -4.29
C LEU A 300 -19.71 4.29 -4.85
N PRO A 301 -19.92 4.26 -6.19
CA PRO A 301 -21.03 3.56 -6.84
C PRO A 301 -20.80 2.06 -7.09
#